data_AF-A0A7W1D7W7-F1
#
_entry.id   AF-A0A7W1D7W7-F1
#
_cell.length_a   1.000
_cell.length_b   1.000
_cell.length_c   1.000
_cell.angle_alpha   90.00
_cell.angle_beta   90.00
_cell.angle_gamma   90.00
#
_symmetry.space_group_name_H-M   'P 1'
#
loop_
_entity.id
_entity.type
_entity.pdbx_description
1 polymer ?
#
loop_
_entity_poly.entity_id
_entity_poly.type
_entity_poly.pdbx_seq_one_letter_code
_entity_poly.pdbx_strand_id
1 'polypeptide(L)' 'LNPLGAKGIGESGTIGSTPAVQNAVVDALSHLGVRHIDMPLKPERVWRAIRESRN' A
#
# COMPACT_ATOMS: atom_id res chain seq x y z
N LEU A 1 22.20 -14.67 16.85
CA LEU A 1 21.08 -15.62 16.68
C LEU A 1 20.74 -16.18 18.06
N ASN A 2 19.47 -16.41 18.42
CA ASN A 2 19.18 -17.18 19.64
C ASN A 2 19.58 -18.66 19.45
N PRO A 3 19.80 -19.42 20.54
CA PRO A 3 20.25 -20.82 20.47
C PRO A 3 19.35 -21.76 19.66
N LEU A 4 18.06 -21.40 19.49
CA LEU A 4 17.08 -22.16 18.71
C LEU A 4 17.00 -21.74 17.24
N GLY A 5 17.71 -20.67 16.85
CA GLY A 5 17.59 -20.08 15.51
C GLY A 5 16.24 -19.40 15.22
N ALA A 6 15.39 -19.23 16.24
CA ALA A 6 14.06 -18.63 16.08
C ALA A 6 14.14 -17.15 15.67
N LYS A 7 13.09 -16.63 15.02
CA LYS A 7 12.95 -15.21 14.70
C LYS A 7 11.57 -14.73 15.12
N GLY A 8 11.47 -13.48 15.56
CA GLY A 8 10.18 -12.84 15.81
C GLY A 8 9.45 -12.59 14.48
N ILE A 9 8.16 -12.90 14.45
CA ILE A 9 7.29 -12.71 13.27
C ILE A 9 5.89 -12.17 13.63
N GLY A 10 5.62 -11.92 14.91
CA GLY A 10 4.28 -11.58 15.40
C GLY A 10 3.66 -10.35 14.75
N GLU A 11 4.47 -9.36 14.39
CA GLU A 11 4.01 -8.10 13.78
C GLU A 11 4.17 -8.08 12.26
N SER A 12 4.83 -9.07 11.66
CA SER A 12 5.20 -9.04 10.24
C SER A 12 3.98 -8.98 9.33
N GLY A 13 2.86 -9.58 9.73
CA GLY A 13 1.60 -9.48 9.00
C GLY A 13 1.07 -8.03 8.99
N THR A 14 1.02 -7.37 10.13
CA THR A 14 0.52 -5.99 10.25
C THR A 14 1.45 -4.99 9.53
N ILE A 15 2.76 -5.17 9.68
CA ILE A 15 3.78 -4.34 9.05
C ILE A 15 3.76 -4.51 7.52
N GLY A 16 3.67 -5.74 7.02
CA GLY A 16 3.74 -6.04 5.59
C GLY A 16 2.43 -5.80 4.84
N SER A 17 1.28 -6.09 5.45
CA SER A 17 -0.02 -6.01 4.76
C SER A 17 -0.41 -4.58 4.38
N THR A 18 -0.16 -3.61 5.26
CA THR A 18 -0.51 -2.19 5.02
C THR A 18 0.15 -1.63 3.74
N PRO A 19 1.48 -1.67 3.57
CA PRO A 19 2.13 -1.20 2.34
C PRO A 19 1.83 -2.11 1.15
N ALA A 20 1.60 -3.42 1.34
CA ALA A 20 1.24 -4.31 0.23
C ALA A 20 -0.08 -3.90 -0.43
N VAL A 21 -1.11 -3.60 0.38
CA VAL A 21 -2.41 -3.13 -0.13
C VAL A 21 -2.29 -1.72 -0.73
N GLN A 22 -1.54 -0.82 -0.09
CA GLN A 22 -1.33 0.54 -0.62
C GLN A 22 -0.63 0.53 -1.98
N ASN A 23 0.44 -0.26 -2.11
CA ASN A 23 1.17 -0.41 -3.36
C ASN A 23 0.29 -1.04 -4.44
N ALA A 24 -0.55 -2.03 -4.11
CA ALA A 24 -1.45 -2.66 -5.07
C ALA A 24 -2.46 -1.66 -5.68
N VAL A 25 -2.98 -0.73 -4.87
CA VAL A 25 -3.88 0.31 -5.39
C VAL A 25 -3.13 1.33 -6.25
N VAL A 26 -1.92 1.73 -5.87
CA VAL A 26 -1.08 2.62 -6.70
C VAL A 26 -0.70 1.94 -8.02
N ASP A 27 -0.30 0.67 -7.98
CA ASP A 27 0.03 -0.13 -9.16
C ASP A 27 -1.15 -0.22 -10.14
N ALA A 28 -2.35 -0.50 -9.62
CA ALA A 28 -3.58 -0.55 -10.41
C ALA A 28 -3.87 0.77 -11.16
N LEU A 29 -3.43 1.91 -10.63
CA LEU A 29 -3.63 3.24 -11.21
C LEU A 29 -2.38 3.82 -11.89
N SER A 30 -1.27 3.09 -11.90
CA SER A 30 0.01 3.55 -12.42
C SER A 30 -0.06 3.94 -13.90
N HIS A 31 -0.88 3.23 -14.68
CA HIS A 31 -1.14 3.50 -16.09
C HIS A 31 -1.86 4.85 -16.34
N LEU A 32 -2.47 5.44 -15.31
CA LEU A 32 -3.03 6.79 -15.34
C LEU A 32 -2.02 7.86 -14.90
N GLY A 33 -0.82 7.48 -14.47
CA GLY A 33 0.20 8.39 -13.94
C GLY A 33 0.12 8.63 -12.43
N VAL A 34 -0.75 7.92 -11.72
CA VAL A 34 -0.81 7.96 -10.25
C VAL A 34 0.43 7.29 -9.66
N ARG A 35 1.17 8.02 -8.81
CA ARG A 35 2.41 7.52 -8.18
C ARG A 35 2.30 7.34 -6.67
N HIS A 36 1.30 7.95 -6.04
CA HIS A 36 1.10 7.92 -4.59
C HIS A 36 -0.35 8.28 -4.25
N ILE A 37 -0.89 7.64 -3.20
CA ILE A 37 -2.15 8.01 -2.56
C ILE A 37 -1.94 7.93 -1.05
N ASP A 38 -2.27 9.00 -0.34
CA ASP A 38 -2.17 9.04 1.12
C ASP A 38 -3.15 8.08 1.79
N MET A 39 -2.63 7.29 2.72
CA MET A 39 -3.44 6.40 3.55
C MET A 39 -4.36 7.17 4.51
N PRO A 40 -5.52 6.61 4.89
CA PRO A 40 -6.10 5.37 4.37
C PRO A 40 -6.66 5.53 2.95
N LEU A 41 -6.70 4.43 2.20
CA LEU A 41 -7.24 4.34 0.83
C LEU A 41 -8.78 4.38 0.83
N LYS A 42 -9.36 5.47 1.33
CA LYS A 42 -10.81 5.66 1.28
C LYS A 42 -11.28 5.77 -0.18
N PRO A 43 -12.49 5.31 -0.52
CA PRO A 43 -13.01 5.38 -1.89
C PRO A 43 -12.93 6.78 -2.50
N GLU A 44 -13.18 7.84 -1.71
CA GLU A 44 -13.17 9.22 -2.21
C GLU A 44 -11.76 9.67 -2.63
N ARG A 45 -10.71 9.21 -1.93
CA ARG A 45 -9.32 9.52 -2.27
C ARG A 45 -8.87 8.81 -3.54
N VAL A 46 -9.26 7.56 -3.70
CA VAL A 46 -9.00 6.78 -4.92
C VAL A 46 -9.70 7.42 -6.11
N TRP A 47 -10.98 7.78 -5.96
CA TRP A 47 -11.75 8.49 -6.99
C TRP A 47 -11.11 9.82 -7.38
N ARG A 48 -10.68 10.61 -6.39
CA ARG A 48 -10.02 11.90 -6.62
C ARG A 48 -8.69 11.73 -7.38
N ALA A 49 -7.86 10.76 -6.98
CA ALA A 49 -6.60 10.45 -7.69
C ALA A 49 -6.84 10.13 -9.17
N ILE A 50 -7.85 9.30 -9.48
CA ILE A 50 -8.24 8.99 -10.87
C ILE A 50 -8.69 10.25 -11.62
N ARG A 51 -9.45 11.13 -10.98
CA ARG A 51 -9.94 12.37 -11.60
C ARG A 51 -8.82 13.35 -11.88
N GLU A 52 -7.91 13.54 -10.93
CA GLU A 52 -6.77 14.46 -11.06
C GLU A 52 -5.78 13.98 -12.14
N SER A 53 -5.61 12.67 -12.33
CA SER A 53 -4.76 12.12 -13.40
C SER A 53 -5.30 12.28 -14.83
N ARG A 54 -6.54 12.73 -15.02
CA ARG A 54 -7.18 12.88 -16.33
C ARG A 54 -7.19 14.31 -16.87
N ASN A 55 -6.71 15.27 -16.07
CA ASN A 55 -6.58 16.70 -16.42
C ASN A 55 -5.14 17.02 -16.81
#